data_AF-A0A348W9B9-F1
#
_entry.id   AF-A0A348W9B9-F1
#
_cell.length_a   1.000
_cell.length_b   1.000
_cell.length_c   1.000
_cell.angle_alpha   90.00
_cell.angle_beta   90.00
_cell.angle_gamma   90.00
#
_symmetry.space_group_name_H-M   'P 1'
#
loop_
_entity.id
_entity.type
_entity.pdbx_description
1 polymer ?
#
loop_
_entity_poly.entity_id
_entity_poly.type
_entity_poly.pdbx_seq_one_letter_code
_entity_poly.pdbx_strand_id
1 'polypeptide(L)'
;MARRARTARRSDTTAPVAPASPYIRRSLPVFDVLSEDQLTRLEGQVDWLLENVGIAFRDDPAALDVWRRAGVVPGGEHGDLIKADAQW
;
A
#
# COMPACT_ATOMS: atom_id res chain seq x y z
N MET A 1 -48.82 -40.15 37.59
CA MET A 1 -49.05 -39.56 36.25
C MET A 1 -48.01 -38.49 35.98
N ALA A 2 -47.34 -38.59 34.84
CA ALA A 2 -46.32 -37.67 34.37
C ALA A 2 -46.93 -36.34 33.87
N ARG A 3 -46.19 -35.24 34.02
CA ARG A 3 -45.83 -34.35 32.90
C ARG A 3 -44.63 -33.49 33.31
N ARG A 4 -43.48 -33.85 32.76
CA ARG A 4 -42.31 -32.97 32.58
C ARG A 4 -42.78 -31.69 31.89
N ALA A 5 -42.56 -30.55 32.52
CA ALA A 5 -42.29 -29.31 31.79
C ALA A 5 -40.87 -28.89 32.16
N ARG A 6 -39.90 -29.54 31.51
CA ARG A 6 -38.54 -29.03 31.44
C ARG A 6 -38.63 -27.76 30.58
N THR A 7 -39.01 -26.65 31.21
CA THR A 7 -38.75 -25.33 30.66
C THR A 7 -37.24 -25.23 30.62
N ALA A 8 -36.69 -25.71 29.52
CA ALA A 8 -35.40 -25.30 29.04
C ALA A 8 -35.52 -23.79 28.89
N ARG A 9 -35.17 -23.06 29.97
CA ARG A 9 -34.59 -21.74 29.84
C ARG A 9 -33.30 -21.99 29.07
N ARG A 10 -33.44 -22.13 27.75
CA ARG A 10 -32.51 -21.57 26.81
C ARG A 10 -32.52 -20.10 27.17
N SER A 11 -31.72 -19.74 28.19
CA SER A 11 -31.15 -18.42 28.22
C SER A 11 -30.47 -18.35 26.89
N ASP A 12 -31.09 -17.61 25.98
CA ASP A 12 -30.45 -17.03 24.82
C ASP A 12 -29.37 -16.11 25.41
N THR A 13 -28.32 -16.72 25.96
CA THR A 13 -27.09 -16.03 26.29
C THR A 13 -26.41 -15.91 24.96
N THR A 14 -26.99 -15.08 24.09
CA THR A 14 -26.25 -14.45 23.00
C THR A 14 -25.14 -13.71 23.72
N ALA A 15 -23.98 -14.37 23.86
CA ALA A 15 -22.82 -13.74 24.45
C ALA A 15 -22.63 -12.44 23.64
N PRO A 16 -22.52 -11.28 24.30
CA PRO A 16 -22.33 -10.04 23.57
C PRO A 16 -21.09 -10.22 22.69
N VAL A 17 -21.30 -10.20 21.38
CA VAL A 17 -20.21 -10.27 20.40
C VAL A 17 -19.37 -9.04 20.70
N ALA A 18 -18.12 -9.27 21.12
CA ALA A 18 -17.20 -8.17 21.40
C ALA A 18 -17.12 -7.31 20.13
N PRO A 19 -17.27 -5.98 20.25
CA PRO A 19 -17.16 -5.10 19.09
C PRO A 19 -15.80 -5.30 18.43
N ALA A 20 -15.75 -5.14 17.11
CA ALA A 20 -14.50 -5.24 16.37
C ALA A 20 -13.44 -4.33 17.00
N SER A 21 -12.25 -4.90 17.25
CA SER A 21 -11.17 -4.12 17.85
C SER A 21 -10.77 -2.97 16.92
N PRO A 22 -10.47 -1.78 17.49
CA PRO A 22 -9.99 -0.66 16.70
C PRO A 22 -8.64 -0.97 16.07
N TYR A 23 -8.21 -0.14 15.12
CA TYR A 23 -6.89 -0.24 14.51
C TYR A 23 -5.78 -0.21 15.57
N ILE A 24 -4.71 -0.97 15.32
CA ILE A 24 -3.58 -1.09 16.25
C ILE A 24 -2.84 0.26 16.33
N ARG A 25 -2.62 0.75 17.55
CA ARG A 25 -1.72 1.87 17.83
C ARG A 25 -0.40 1.32 18.33
N ARG A 26 0.65 1.52 17.54
CA ARG A 26 1.97 0.96 17.85
C ARG A 26 2.60 1.71 19.03
N SER A 27 2.97 0.98 20.07
CA SER A 27 3.71 1.50 21.23
C SER A 27 5.21 1.22 21.16
N LEU A 28 5.63 0.26 20.32
CA LEU A 28 7.02 -0.16 20.15
C LEU A 28 7.74 0.68 19.07
N PRO A 29 9.06 0.91 19.19
CA PRO A 29 9.88 1.56 18.16
C PRO A 29 9.96 0.78 16.83
N VAL A 30 10.32 1.45 15.73
CA VAL A 30 10.57 0.78 14.42
C VAL A 30 11.88 0.02 14.55
N PHE A 31 11.92 -1.16 13.94
CA PHE A 31 13.18 -1.87 13.78
C PHE A 31 13.71 -1.62 12.38
N ASP A 32 14.80 -0.86 12.29
CA ASP A 32 15.43 -0.50 11.02
C ASP A 32 16.53 -1.52 10.69
N VAL A 33 16.37 -2.17 9.54
CA VAL A 33 17.31 -3.20 9.04
C VAL A 33 18.46 -2.57 8.27
N LEU A 34 18.24 -1.38 7.72
CA LEU A 34 19.20 -0.65 6.90
C LEU A 34 19.80 0.51 7.68
N SER A 35 21.10 0.75 7.52
CA SER A 35 21.75 1.96 8.00
C SER A 35 21.49 3.16 7.07
N GLU A 36 21.71 4.37 7.58
CA GLU A 36 21.61 5.62 6.80
C GLU A 36 22.46 5.58 5.51
N ASP A 37 23.70 5.09 5.59
CA ASP A 37 24.57 4.95 4.42
C ASP A 37 23.99 3.99 3.36
N GLN A 38 23.28 2.94 3.79
CA GLN A 38 22.64 1.99 2.87
C GLN A 38 21.40 2.60 2.22
N LEU A 39 20.62 3.39 2.97
CA LEU A 39 19.49 4.14 2.44
C LEU A 39 19.93 5.15 1.39
N THR A 40 20.95 5.96 1.70
CA THR A 40 21.51 6.95 0.77
C THR A 40 21.98 6.28 -0.54
N ARG A 41 22.60 5.10 -0.45
CA ARG A 41 23.01 4.34 -1.64
C ARG A 41 21.82 3.85 -2.46
N LEU A 42 20.76 3.39 -1.80
CA LEU A 42 19.54 2.95 -2.47
C LEU A 42 18.84 4.12 -3.16
N GLU A 43 18.76 5.28 -2.51
CA GLU A 43 18.20 6.50 -3.08
C GLU A 43 18.95 6.91 -4.36
N GLY A 44 20.29 6.98 -4.31
CA GLY A 44 21.08 7.28 -5.51
C GLY A 44 20.92 6.25 -6.64
N GLN A 45 20.69 4.98 -6.30
CA GLN A 45 20.39 3.94 -7.30
C GLN A 45 18.99 4.13 -7.92
N VAL A 46 18.01 4.54 -7.12
CA VAL A 46 16.64 4.85 -7.58
C VAL A 46 16.66 6.08 -8.48
N ASP A 47 17.40 7.11 -8.11
CA ASP A 47 17.60 8.31 -8.92
C ASP A 47 18.20 7.96 -10.28
N TRP A 48 19.28 7.18 -10.29
CA TRP A 48 19.88 6.67 -11.53
C TRP A 48 18.90 5.87 -12.38
N LEU A 49 18.09 5.01 -11.75
CA LEU A 49 17.08 4.20 -12.44
C LEU A 49 16.02 5.08 -13.10
N LEU A 50 15.49 6.08 -12.39
CA LEU A 50 14.46 6.97 -12.91
C LEU A 50 14.96 7.83 -14.09
N GLU A 51 16.20 8.29 -14.03
CA GLU A 51 16.81 9.11 -15.07
C GLU A 51 17.21 8.28 -16.31
N ASN A 52 17.89 7.15 -16.09
CA ASN A 52 18.52 6.41 -17.18
C ASN A 52 17.62 5.34 -17.77
N VAL A 53 16.84 4.65 -16.94
CA VAL A 53 15.96 3.54 -17.36
C VAL A 53 14.53 4.03 -17.54
N GLY A 54 13.95 4.68 -16.52
CA GLY A 54 12.56 5.13 -16.49
C GLY A 54 11.56 4.04 -16.13
N ILE A 55 10.27 4.40 -16.14
CA ILE A 55 9.14 3.52 -15.82
C ILE A 55 8.12 3.57 -16.97
N ALA A 56 7.71 2.39 -17.46
CA ALA A 56 6.72 2.27 -18.52
C ALA A 56 5.30 2.13 -17.95
N PHE A 57 4.39 3.02 -18.37
CA PHE A 57 2.98 2.99 -18.01
C PHE A 57 2.15 2.37 -19.15
N ARG A 58 2.15 1.03 -19.20
CA ARG A 58 1.52 0.26 -20.27
C ARG A 58 0.01 0.29 -20.20
N ASP A 59 -0.63 0.50 -21.36
CA ASP A 59 -2.08 0.47 -21.54
C ASP A 59 -2.87 1.40 -20.61
N ASP A 60 -2.22 2.43 -20.06
CA ASP A 60 -2.84 3.41 -19.16
C ASP A 60 -2.74 4.84 -19.72
N PRO A 61 -3.69 5.24 -20.60
CA PRO A 61 -3.70 6.59 -21.15
C PRO A 61 -3.94 7.66 -20.08
N ALA A 62 -4.66 7.34 -19.00
CA ALA A 62 -4.94 8.29 -17.93
C ALA A 62 -3.68 8.64 -17.14
N ALA A 63 -2.81 7.66 -16.87
CA ALA A 63 -1.50 7.89 -16.27
C ALA A 63 -0.61 8.73 -17.20
N LEU A 64 -0.56 8.43 -18.50
CA LEU A 64 0.22 9.21 -19.46
C LEU A 64 -0.26 10.67 -19.55
N ASP A 65 -1.56 10.92 -19.44
CA ASP A 65 -2.12 12.27 -19.41
C ASP A 65 -1.78 13.05 -18.15
N VAL A 66 -1.60 12.38 -17.00
CA VAL A 66 -1.06 13.02 -15.79
C VAL A 66 0.36 13.51 -16.05
N TRP A 67 1.21 12.66 -16.62
CA TRP A 67 2.61 13.01 -16.92
C TRP A 67 2.74 14.13 -17.96
N ARG A 68 1.93 14.07 -19.03
CA ARG A 68 1.89 15.14 -20.04
C ARG A 68 1.49 16.48 -19.43
N ARG A 69 0.50 16.49 -18.52
CA ARG A 69 0.10 17.71 -17.80
C ARG A 69 1.18 18.23 -16.85
N ALA A 70 2.00 17.34 -16.31
CA ALA A 70 3.18 17.70 -15.52
C ALA A 70 4.37 18.17 -16.38
N GLY A 71 4.22 18.21 -17.71
CA GLY A 71 5.28 18.65 -18.64
C GLY A 71 6.26 17.54 -19.04
N VAL A 72 5.99 16.29 -18.67
CA VAL A 72 6.83 15.14 -19.03
C VAL A 72 6.32 14.50 -20.31
N VAL A 73 7.22 14.32 -21.29
CA VAL A 73 6.87 13.72 -22.59
C VAL A 73 7.21 12.22 -22.55
N PRO A 74 6.21 11.34 -22.71
CA PRO A 74 6.46 9.91 -22.81
C PRO A 74 7.32 9.57 -24.03
N GLY A 75 8.34 8.73 -23.84
CA GLY A 75 9.22 8.23 -24.88
C GLY A 75 9.12 6.71 -25.04
N GLY A 76 10.18 6.10 -25.56
CA GLY A 76 10.26 4.66 -25.82
C GLY A 76 9.55 4.23 -27.11
N GLU A 77 9.67 2.95 -27.45
CA GLU A 77 9.09 2.38 -28.69
C GLU A 77 7.57 2.45 -28.72
N HIS A 78 6.93 2.36 -27.55
CA HIS A 78 5.47 2.36 -27.41
C HIS A 78 4.91 3.72 -26.92
N GLY A 79 5.76 4.74 -26.74
CA GLY A 79 5.33 6.07 -26.28
C GLY A 79 4.74 6.08 -24.86
N ASP A 80 5.18 5.14 -24.01
CA ASP A 80 4.69 4.91 -22.66
C ASP A 80 5.78 5.01 -21.58
N LEU A 81 7.03 5.24 -21.98
CA LEU A 81 8.18 5.29 -21.09
C LEU A 81 8.36 6.69 -20.52
N ILE A 82 8.31 6.80 -19.20
CA ILE A 82 8.53 8.04 -18.47
C ILE A 82 9.94 8.03 -17.87
N LYS A 83 10.71 9.07 -18.14
CA LYS A 83 11.99 9.38 -17.50
C LYS A 83 11.88 10.73 -16.83
N ALA A 84 12.52 10.89 -15.68
CA ALA A 84 12.55 12.15 -14.92
C ALA A 84 14.00 12.49 -14.58
N ASP A 85 14.31 13.79 -14.50
CA ASP A 85 15.56 14.17 -13.86
C ASP A 85 15.48 13.80 -12.37
N ALA A 86 16.62 13.37 -11.82
CA ALA A 86 16.73 13.01 -10.42
C ALA A 86 17.47 14.08 -9.61
N GLN A 87 17.39 15.36 -10.00
CA GLN A 87 18.09 16.48 -9.35
C GLN A 87 17.17 17.23 -8.36
N TRP A 88 16.31 16.49 -7.66
CA TRP A 88 15.26 17.03 -6.79
C TRP A 88 15.73 17.39 -5.38
#